data_AF-A0A1T0ATD2-F1
#
_entry.id   AF-A0A1T0ATD2-F1
#
_cell.length_a   1.000
_cell.length_b   1.000
_cell.length_c   1.000
_cell.angle_alpha   90.00
_cell.angle_beta   90.00
_cell.angle_gamma   90.00
#
_symmetry.space_group_name_H-M   'P 1'
#
loop_
_entity.id
_entity.type
_entity.pdbx_description
1 polymer ?
#
loop_
_entity_poly.entity_id
_entity_poly.type
_entity_poly.pdbx_seq_one_letter_code
_entity_poly.pdbx_strand_id
1 'polypeptide(L)'
;MLSIHLTSEYTLFCSLPPPAELAKQQKLWAFGKAIEPLADCAEVVIGMNNLTVFCRLNADLAKVREQLFALWETVQVADYQPRLIKIPVHYGGERGEDLYEVAKFHHTTPAEIIKRHTAPTYTVAMIGFQAGFPYLFGLPEHLHTPRRAEPRLSVPAGSVGIGGSQTGIYPFASPGGWQIIGRTDLALFQADQSPPTLLQAGDSVQFFAESIEL
;
A
#
# COMPACT_ATOMS: atom_id res chain seq x y z
N MET A 1 -12.29 -17.37 -5.96
CA MET A 1 -11.57 -18.03 -7.08
C MET A 1 -10.90 -16.95 -7.91
N LEU A 2 -9.77 -17.24 -8.56
CA LEU A 2 -9.08 -16.28 -9.45
C LEU A 2 -9.92 -16.02 -10.69
N SER A 3 -10.06 -14.75 -11.06
CA SER A 3 -10.63 -14.32 -12.33
C SER A 3 -9.56 -13.65 -13.18
N ILE A 4 -9.53 -13.92 -14.48
CA ILE A 4 -8.61 -13.30 -15.44
C ILE A 4 -9.42 -12.74 -16.61
N HIS A 5 -9.29 -11.43 -16.84
CA HIS A 5 -10.00 -10.69 -17.88
C HIS A 5 -8.99 -9.93 -18.76
N LEU A 6 -9.29 -9.79 -20.04
CA LEU A 6 -8.56 -8.86 -20.90
C LEU A 6 -9.00 -7.44 -20.55
N THR A 7 -8.06 -6.51 -20.49
CA THR A 7 -8.34 -5.06 -20.30
C THR A 7 -7.86 -4.21 -21.48
N SER A 8 -7.02 -4.78 -22.34
CA SER A 8 -6.60 -4.24 -23.63
C SER A 8 -6.10 -5.39 -24.51
N GLU A 9 -5.59 -5.06 -25.70
CA GLU A 9 -4.87 -5.97 -26.59
C GLU A 9 -3.50 -6.43 -26.04
N TYR A 10 -3.01 -5.83 -24.95
CA TYR A 10 -1.72 -6.16 -24.33
C TYR A 10 -1.80 -6.50 -22.85
N THR A 11 -2.98 -6.48 -22.22
CA THR A 11 -3.07 -6.59 -20.75
C THR A 11 -4.11 -7.59 -20.28
N LEU A 12 -3.71 -8.37 -19.27
CA LEU A 12 -4.57 -9.29 -18.52
C LEU A 12 -4.69 -8.79 -17.08
N PHE A 13 -5.93 -8.59 -16.63
CA PHE A 13 -6.25 -8.24 -15.26
C PHE A 13 -6.65 -9.50 -14.48
N CYS A 14 -5.87 -9.80 -13.45
CA CYS A 14 -6.07 -10.93 -12.54
C CYS A 14 -6.63 -10.41 -11.21
N SER A 15 -7.76 -10.94 -10.76
CA SER A 15 -8.42 -10.47 -9.53
C SER A 15 -8.94 -11.59 -8.65
N LEU A 16 -8.98 -11.31 -7.35
CA LEU A 16 -9.60 -12.14 -6.33
C LEU A 16 -10.84 -11.43 -5.78
N PRO A 17 -11.90 -12.17 -5.40
CA PRO A 17 -13.10 -11.58 -4.84
C PRO A 17 -12.81 -10.89 -3.49
N PRO A 18 -13.56 -9.82 -3.15
CA PRO A 18 -13.49 -9.21 -1.83
C PRO A 18 -13.84 -10.22 -0.72
N PRO A 19 -13.41 -9.97 0.54
CA PRO A 19 -12.64 -8.81 0.98
C PRO A 19 -11.12 -8.94 0.71
N ALA A 20 -10.41 -7.83 0.92
CA ALA A 20 -8.95 -7.78 0.89
C ALA A 20 -8.35 -8.41 2.14
N GLU A 21 -7.51 -9.42 1.94
CA GLU A 21 -6.94 -10.23 3.02
C GLU A 21 -5.46 -10.48 2.75
N LEU A 22 -4.65 -10.45 3.82
CA LEU A 22 -3.21 -10.61 3.70
C LEU A 22 -2.83 -11.96 3.06
N ALA A 23 -3.50 -13.06 3.39
CA ALA A 23 -3.22 -14.37 2.81
C ALA A 23 -3.47 -14.41 1.29
N LYS A 24 -4.54 -13.76 0.82
CA LYS A 24 -4.83 -13.59 -0.62
C LYS A 24 -3.75 -12.75 -1.29
N GLN A 25 -3.36 -11.65 -0.65
CA GLN A 25 -2.32 -10.75 -1.15
C GLN A 25 -0.95 -11.45 -1.23
N GLN A 26 -0.59 -12.24 -0.22
CA GLN A 26 0.64 -13.03 -0.21
C GLN A 26 0.72 -14.00 -1.38
N LYS A 27 -0.38 -14.69 -1.68
CA LYS A 27 -0.45 -15.55 -2.87
C LYS A 27 -0.35 -14.74 -4.17
N LEU A 28 -0.92 -13.53 -4.23
CA LEU A 28 -0.76 -12.64 -5.38
C LEU A 28 0.68 -12.15 -5.57
N TRP A 29 1.42 -11.84 -4.50
CA TRP A 29 2.84 -11.50 -4.61
C TRP A 29 3.66 -12.67 -5.18
N ALA A 30 3.44 -13.88 -4.64
CA ALA A 30 4.10 -15.07 -5.14
C ALA A 30 3.73 -15.33 -6.61
N PHE A 31 2.46 -15.15 -6.97
CA PHE A 31 1.97 -15.28 -8.34
C PHE A 31 2.62 -14.27 -9.28
N GLY A 32 2.66 -12.98 -8.91
CA GLY A 32 3.33 -11.95 -9.71
C GLY A 32 4.80 -12.26 -9.97
N LYS A 33 5.54 -12.65 -8.93
CA LYS A 33 6.95 -13.06 -9.04
C LYS A 33 7.14 -14.28 -9.95
N ALA A 34 6.18 -15.21 -9.95
CA ALA A 34 6.22 -16.38 -10.82
C ALA A 34 5.87 -16.05 -12.29
N ILE A 35 5.16 -14.95 -12.54
CA ILE A 35 4.80 -14.46 -13.89
C ILE A 35 5.96 -13.71 -14.54
N GLU A 36 6.73 -12.93 -13.78
CA GLU A 36 7.88 -12.14 -14.27
C GLU A 36 8.82 -12.87 -15.25
N PRO A 37 9.22 -14.15 -15.03
CA PRO A 37 10.08 -14.87 -15.97
C PRO A 37 9.39 -15.40 -17.23
N LEU A 38 8.07 -15.26 -17.38
CA LEU A 38 7.35 -15.74 -18.57
C LEU A 38 7.79 -14.97 -19.83
N ALA A 39 7.99 -15.70 -20.92
CA ALA A 39 8.49 -15.15 -22.19
C ALA A 39 7.55 -14.12 -22.83
N ASP A 40 6.27 -14.14 -22.51
CA ASP A 40 5.29 -13.16 -23.01
C ASP A 40 5.01 -12.03 -22.01
N CYS A 41 5.54 -12.09 -20.79
CA CYS A 41 5.35 -11.05 -19.77
C CYS A 41 6.35 -9.91 -19.95
N ALA A 42 5.85 -8.68 -20.12
CA ALA A 42 6.65 -7.46 -20.12
C ALA A 42 6.79 -6.88 -18.70
N GLU A 43 5.70 -6.82 -17.95
CA GLU A 43 5.66 -6.26 -16.60
C GLU A 43 4.47 -6.83 -15.80
N VAL A 44 4.65 -6.93 -14.48
CA VAL A 44 3.55 -7.23 -13.55
C VAL A 44 3.38 -6.06 -12.60
N VAL A 45 2.18 -5.48 -12.57
CA VAL A 45 1.82 -4.42 -11.63
C VAL A 45 0.88 -5.00 -10.57
N ILE A 46 1.38 -5.12 -9.33
CA ILE A 46 0.61 -5.61 -8.19
C ILE A 46 -0.33 -4.52 -7.69
N GLY A 47 -1.62 -4.84 -7.62
CA GLY A 47 -2.64 -4.05 -6.93
C GLY A 47 -3.00 -4.67 -5.58
N MET A 48 -4.08 -4.18 -4.95
CA MET A 48 -4.65 -4.82 -3.75
C MET A 48 -5.76 -5.80 -4.16
N ASN A 49 -5.63 -7.08 -3.82
CA ASN A 49 -6.48 -8.18 -4.28
C ASN A 49 -6.49 -8.41 -5.80
N ASN A 50 -5.56 -7.80 -6.54
CA ASN A 50 -5.43 -7.97 -7.97
C ASN A 50 -3.99 -7.74 -8.43
N LEU A 51 -3.72 -8.11 -9.68
CA LEU A 51 -2.54 -7.67 -10.41
C LEU A 51 -2.88 -7.51 -11.89
N THR A 52 -2.11 -6.68 -12.59
CA THR A 52 -2.19 -6.52 -14.04
C THR A 52 -0.91 -7.06 -14.66
N VAL A 53 -1.04 -7.96 -15.62
CA VAL A 53 0.05 -8.47 -16.44
C VAL A 53 0.07 -7.72 -17.75
N PHE A 54 1.14 -6.98 -18.01
CA PHE A 54 1.43 -6.39 -19.31
C PHE A 54 2.20 -7.40 -20.13
N CYS A 55 1.69 -7.70 -21.32
CA CYS A 55 2.26 -8.68 -22.23
C CYS A 55 3.07 -7.99 -23.33
N ARG A 56 4.07 -8.69 -23.87
CA ARG A 56 4.90 -8.21 -24.97
C ARG A 56 4.08 -8.12 -26.27
N LEU A 57 4.53 -7.27 -27.20
CA LEU A 57 3.94 -7.15 -28.53
C LEU A 57 3.91 -8.52 -29.21
N ASN A 58 2.76 -8.87 -29.81
CA ASN A 58 2.47 -10.17 -30.45
C ASN A 58 2.24 -11.36 -29.50
N ALA A 59 2.17 -11.15 -28.18
CA ALA A 59 1.76 -12.21 -27.25
C ALA A 59 0.33 -12.70 -27.59
N ASP A 60 0.14 -14.02 -27.58
CA ASP A 60 -1.18 -14.63 -27.66
C ASP A 60 -1.84 -14.59 -26.28
N LEU A 61 -2.65 -13.56 -26.03
CA LEU A 61 -3.29 -13.35 -24.72
C LEU A 61 -4.18 -14.52 -24.27
N ALA A 62 -4.72 -15.32 -25.20
CA ALA A 62 -5.50 -16.50 -24.83
C ALA A 62 -4.59 -17.57 -24.23
N LYS A 63 -3.45 -17.84 -24.87
CA LYS A 63 -2.42 -18.74 -24.32
C LYS A 63 -1.82 -18.23 -23.02
N VAL A 64 -1.50 -16.94 -22.92
CA VAL A 64 -0.97 -16.37 -21.68
C VAL A 64 -2.01 -16.55 -20.56
N ARG A 65 -3.29 -16.27 -20.82
CA ARG A 65 -4.36 -16.49 -19.84
C ARG A 65 -4.45 -17.94 -19.37
N GLU A 66 -4.33 -18.92 -20.26
CA GLU A 66 -4.31 -20.35 -19.88
C GLU A 66 -3.09 -20.68 -19.00
N GLN A 67 -1.90 -20.19 -19.37
CA GLN A 67 -0.69 -20.34 -18.57
C GLN A 67 -0.83 -19.73 -17.17
N LEU A 68 -1.44 -18.55 -17.08
CA LEU A 68 -1.68 -17.88 -15.79
C LEU A 68 -2.61 -18.69 -14.88
N PHE A 69 -3.67 -19.31 -15.42
CA PHE A 69 -4.52 -20.22 -14.63
C PHE A 69 -3.74 -21.44 -14.14
N ALA A 70 -2.96 -22.09 -15.01
CA ALA A 70 -2.16 -23.25 -14.63
C ALA A 70 -1.11 -22.88 -13.56
N LEU A 71 -0.49 -21.71 -13.69
CA LEU A 71 0.48 -21.21 -12.73
C LEU A 71 -0.16 -20.89 -11.37
N TRP A 72 -1.37 -20.34 -11.36
CA TRP A 72 -2.10 -20.04 -10.11
C TRP A 72 -2.40 -21.28 -9.25
N GLU A 73 -2.65 -22.42 -9.88
CA GLU A 73 -2.92 -23.68 -9.19
C GLU A 73 -1.66 -24.27 -8.54
N THR A 74 -0.49 -23.99 -9.13
CA THR A 74 0.79 -24.56 -8.67
C THR A 74 1.57 -23.62 -7.76
N VAL A 75 1.36 -22.30 -7.87
CA VAL A 75 2.11 -21.31 -7.09
C VAL A 75 1.89 -21.51 -5.60
N GLN A 76 2.99 -21.71 -4.89
CA GLN A 76 3.02 -21.74 -3.45
C GLN A 76 3.39 -20.36 -2.93
N VAL A 77 2.81 -19.98 -1.80
CA VAL A 77 3.32 -18.84 -1.04
C VAL A 77 4.71 -19.25 -0.56
N ALA A 78 5.75 -18.81 -1.25
CA ALA A 78 7.13 -19.00 -0.81
C ALA A 78 7.31 -18.28 0.55
N ASP A 79 8.28 -18.73 1.36
CA ASP A 79 8.69 -18.04 2.58
C ASP A 79 9.21 -16.64 2.23
N TYR A 80 8.30 -15.68 2.21
CA TYR A 80 8.62 -14.28 2.02
C TYR A 80 9.28 -13.78 3.30
N GLN A 81 10.50 -13.28 3.19
CA GLN A 81 11.24 -12.66 4.29
C GLN A 81 11.02 -11.14 4.23
N PRO A 82 10.06 -10.58 5.00
CA PRO A 82 9.79 -9.14 4.96
C PRO A 82 10.98 -8.35 5.47
N ARG A 83 11.31 -7.26 4.77
CA ARG A 83 12.17 -6.22 5.35
C ARG A 83 11.33 -5.44 6.35
N LEU A 84 11.82 -5.30 7.58
CA LEU A 84 11.21 -4.42 8.56
C LEU A 84 11.77 -3.01 8.40
N ILE A 85 10.92 -2.08 7.96
CA ILE A 85 11.25 -0.67 7.79
C ILE A 85 10.61 0.12 8.93
N LYS A 86 11.44 0.76 9.75
CA LYS A 86 10.98 1.62 10.84
C LYS A 86 10.85 3.06 10.34
N ILE A 87 9.67 3.65 10.52
CA ILE A 87 9.37 5.01 10.05
C ILE A 87 9.25 5.96 11.26
N PRO A 88 10.17 6.93 11.43
CA PRO A 88 10.04 7.97 12.43
C PRO A 88 8.93 8.93 12.04
N VAL A 89 8.02 9.22 12.96
CA VAL A 89 6.92 10.15 12.72
C VAL A 89 6.89 11.21 13.81
N HIS A 90 6.79 12.46 13.38
CA HIS A 90 6.52 13.60 14.23
C HIS A 90 4.99 13.78 14.30
N TYR A 91 4.39 13.43 15.42
CA TYR A 91 2.94 13.45 15.62
C TYR A 91 2.45 14.78 16.19
N GLY A 92 1.27 15.21 15.75
CA GLY A 92 0.60 16.42 16.26
C GLY A 92 1.22 17.73 15.77
N GLY A 93 0.86 18.83 16.44
CA GLY A 93 1.21 20.20 16.02
C GLY A 93 0.83 20.51 14.57
N GLU A 94 1.64 21.33 13.89
CA GLU A 94 1.47 21.63 12.47
C GLU A 94 1.71 20.41 11.55
N ARG A 95 2.42 19.39 12.04
CA ARG A 95 2.74 18.18 11.25
C ARG A 95 1.60 17.15 11.27
N GLY A 96 0.70 17.23 12.25
CA GLY A 96 -0.41 16.32 12.49
C GLY A 96 -1.69 17.08 12.83
N GLU A 97 -2.06 18.02 11.97
CA GLU A 97 -3.16 18.98 12.17
C GLU A 97 -4.53 18.34 12.49
N ASP A 98 -4.78 17.10 12.06
CA ASP A 98 -6.05 16.40 12.32
C ASP A 98 -5.99 15.48 13.55
N LEU A 99 -4.84 15.33 14.23
CA LEU A 99 -4.68 14.37 15.32
C LEU A 99 -5.71 14.58 16.45
N TYR A 100 -5.99 15.84 16.79
CA TYR A 100 -7.00 16.19 17.80
C TYR A 100 -8.42 15.83 17.38
N GLU A 101 -8.80 16.10 16.13
CA GLU A 101 -10.13 15.76 15.62
C GLU A 101 -10.30 14.23 15.48
N VAL A 102 -9.25 13.51 15.08
CA VAL A 102 -9.23 12.04 15.09
C VAL A 102 -9.44 11.50 16.51
N ALA A 103 -8.73 12.04 17.50
CA ALA A 103 -8.89 11.64 18.90
C ALA A 103 -10.32 11.89 19.41
N LYS A 104 -10.88 13.06 19.10
CA LYS A 104 -12.26 13.42 19.43
C LYS A 104 -13.28 12.50 18.78
N PHE A 105 -13.10 12.16 17.51
CA PHE A 105 -13.96 11.21 16.78
C PHE A 105 -13.99 9.83 17.44
N HIS A 106 -12.84 9.36 17.93
CA HIS A 106 -12.71 8.07 18.64
C HIS A 106 -12.97 8.16 20.16
N HIS A 107 -13.47 9.29 20.65
CA HIS A 107 -13.72 9.53 22.08
C HIS A 107 -12.52 9.19 22.98
N THR A 108 -11.32 9.60 22.54
CA THR A 108 -10.06 9.29 23.21
C THR A 108 -9.10 10.48 23.19
N THR A 109 -7.84 10.28 23.56
CA THR A 109 -6.82 11.33 23.57
C THR A 109 -5.88 11.21 22.37
N PRO A 110 -5.26 12.32 21.92
CA PRO A 110 -4.20 12.28 20.92
C PRO A 110 -3.08 11.27 21.23
N ALA A 111 -2.66 11.19 22.49
CA ALA A 111 -1.64 10.24 22.94
C ALA A 111 -2.07 8.78 22.72
N GLU A 112 -3.34 8.47 22.94
CA GLU A 112 -3.88 7.13 22.72
C GLU A 112 -4.00 6.80 21.21
N ILE A 113 -4.32 7.79 20.36
CA ILE A 113 -4.26 7.62 18.90
C ILE A 113 -2.84 7.28 18.44
N ILE A 114 -1.84 8.02 18.91
CA ILE A 114 -0.42 7.77 18.59
C ILE A 114 -0.05 6.35 19.00
N LYS A 115 -0.33 5.97 20.25
CA LYS A 115 -0.04 4.64 20.79
C LYS A 115 -0.65 3.54 19.91
N ARG A 116 -1.95 3.65 19.58
CA ARG A 116 -2.66 2.69 18.72
C ARG A 116 -2.10 2.62 17.31
N HIS A 117 -1.61 3.74 16.77
CA HIS A 117 -1.03 3.79 15.43
C HIS A 117 0.41 3.24 15.39
N THR A 118 1.16 3.36 16.49
CA THR A 118 2.55 2.85 16.56
C THR A 118 2.64 1.39 17.03
N ALA A 119 1.57 0.83 17.59
CA ALA A 119 1.59 -0.52 18.15
C ALA A 119 1.67 -1.64 17.09
N PRO A 120 0.93 -1.59 15.96
CA PRO A 120 0.97 -2.64 14.95
C PRO A 120 2.26 -2.63 14.13
N THR A 121 2.59 -3.80 13.58
CA THR A 121 3.42 -3.89 12.38
C THR A 121 2.50 -3.99 11.18
N TYR A 122 2.64 -3.04 10.25
CA TYR A 122 1.86 -2.94 9.04
C TYR A 122 2.53 -3.74 7.92
N THR A 123 1.77 -4.13 6.90
CA THR A 123 2.32 -4.81 5.72
C THR A 123 1.97 -4.03 4.46
N VAL A 124 2.97 -3.76 3.62
CA VAL A 124 2.77 -3.06 2.34
C VAL A 124 2.08 -3.99 1.35
N ALA A 125 0.81 -3.73 1.04
CA ALA A 125 0.02 -4.46 0.06
C ALA A 125 0.56 -4.28 -1.36
N MET A 126 0.76 -3.01 -1.72
CA MET A 126 1.23 -2.53 -3.03
C MET A 126 1.81 -1.12 -2.88
N ILE A 127 2.58 -0.69 -3.88
CA ILE A 127 2.98 0.70 -4.10
C ILE A 127 2.22 1.20 -5.33
N GLY A 128 1.57 2.36 -5.26
CA GLY A 128 0.80 2.91 -6.38
C GLY A 128 0.10 4.21 -6.03
N PHE A 129 -0.75 4.75 -6.91
CA PHE A 129 -1.26 6.15 -6.90
C PHE A 129 -0.17 7.19 -7.19
N GLN A 130 0.93 7.16 -6.45
CA GLN A 130 2.14 7.95 -6.70
C GLN A 130 3.38 7.06 -6.47
N ALA A 131 4.51 7.44 -7.07
CA ALA A 131 5.77 6.74 -6.84
C ALA A 131 6.10 6.74 -5.33
N GLY A 132 6.18 5.54 -4.74
CA GLY A 132 6.48 5.35 -3.32
C GLY A 132 5.28 5.41 -2.37
N PHE A 133 4.05 5.72 -2.81
CA PHE A 133 2.89 5.75 -1.91
C PHE A 133 2.47 4.30 -1.53
N PRO A 134 2.50 3.94 -0.22
CA PRO A 134 2.19 2.59 0.22
C PRO A 134 0.72 2.42 0.58
N TYR A 135 0.13 1.30 0.15
CA TYR A 135 -1.14 0.80 0.71
C TYR A 135 -0.82 -0.22 1.80
N LEU A 136 -1.36 -0.04 3.00
CA LEU A 136 -0.98 -0.82 4.17
C LEU A 136 -2.13 -1.69 4.70
N PHE A 137 -1.84 -2.96 4.97
CA PHE A 137 -2.64 -3.79 5.86
C PHE A 137 -2.23 -3.55 7.32
N GLY A 138 -3.16 -3.78 8.24
CA GLY A 138 -2.88 -3.80 9.68
C GLY A 138 -3.39 -2.60 10.49
N LEU A 139 -4.11 -1.65 9.87
CA LEU A 139 -4.76 -0.58 10.64
C LEU A 139 -5.88 -1.14 11.53
N PRO A 140 -5.79 -1.00 12.86
CA PRO A 140 -6.83 -1.48 13.76
C PRO A 140 -8.17 -0.81 13.50
N GLU A 141 -9.27 -1.56 13.62
CA GLU A 141 -10.63 -1.06 13.38
C GLU A 141 -10.99 0.17 14.22
N HIS A 142 -10.50 0.22 15.45
CA HIS A 142 -10.67 1.35 16.37
C HIS A 142 -9.84 2.59 16.02
N LEU A 143 -9.16 2.60 14.86
CA LEU A 143 -8.54 3.77 14.25
C LEU A 143 -9.17 4.11 12.90
N HIS A 144 -10.13 3.33 12.40
CA HIS A 144 -10.77 3.62 11.12
C HIS A 144 -11.49 4.96 11.21
N THR A 145 -11.03 5.94 10.44
CA THR A 145 -11.52 7.32 10.50
C THR A 145 -11.94 7.77 9.11
N PRO A 146 -13.17 8.29 8.91
CA PRO A 146 -13.60 8.74 7.59
C PRO A 146 -12.67 9.81 7.03
N ARG A 147 -12.55 9.84 5.70
CA ARG A 147 -11.90 10.93 4.99
C ARG A 147 -12.61 12.25 5.30
N ARG A 148 -11.88 13.35 5.21
CA ARG A 148 -12.46 14.69 5.21
C ARG A 148 -13.52 14.80 4.13
N ALA A 149 -14.62 15.48 4.45
CA ALA A 149 -15.68 15.78 3.49
C ALA A 149 -15.15 16.64 2.33
N GLU A 150 -14.30 17.61 2.67
CA GLU A 150 -13.59 18.46 1.71
C GLU A 150 -12.09 18.13 1.73
N PRO A 151 -11.56 17.53 0.64
CA PRO A 151 -10.13 17.26 0.50
C PRO A 151 -9.30 18.56 0.52
N ARG A 152 -8.10 18.49 1.10
CA ARG A 152 -7.12 19.57 0.99
C ARG A 152 -6.63 19.69 -0.44
N LEU A 153 -6.42 20.92 -0.90
CA LEU A 153 -5.76 21.19 -2.18
C LEU A 153 -4.30 20.74 -2.19
N SER A 154 -3.65 20.74 -1.02
CA SER A 154 -2.28 20.28 -0.86
C SER A 154 -2.08 19.68 0.52
N VAL A 155 -1.63 18.42 0.56
CA VAL A 155 -1.07 17.74 1.72
C VAL A 155 0.44 17.71 1.54
N PRO A 156 1.27 18.11 2.52
CA PRO A 156 2.72 18.06 2.40
C PRO A 156 3.29 16.65 2.15
N ALA A 157 4.45 16.58 1.49
CA ALA A 157 5.21 15.34 1.40
C ALA A 157 5.61 14.83 2.80
N GLY A 158 5.67 13.51 2.97
CA GLY A 158 5.95 12.84 4.23
C GLY A 158 4.75 12.78 5.19
N SER A 159 3.61 13.40 4.86
CA SER A 159 2.43 13.37 5.74
C SER A 159 1.92 11.95 5.94
N VAL A 160 1.72 11.57 7.20
CA VAL A 160 1.13 10.29 7.63
C VAL A 160 -0.33 10.55 7.94
N GLY A 161 -1.22 9.76 7.36
CA GLY A 161 -2.65 9.98 7.53
C GLY A 161 -3.49 8.72 7.55
N ILE A 162 -4.73 8.88 8.00
CA ILE A 162 -5.75 7.84 8.06
C ILE A 162 -6.92 8.23 7.16
N GLY A 163 -7.40 7.29 6.34
CA GLY A 163 -8.55 7.48 5.46
C GLY A 163 -9.39 6.21 5.31
N GLY A 164 -10.50 6.14 6.01
CA GLY A 164 -11.31 4.94 6.16
C GLY A 164 -10.55 3.88 6.95
N SER A 165 -10.44 2.68 6.39
CA SER A 165 -9.71 1.54 6.95
C SER A 165 -8.23 1.48 6.57
N GLN A 166 -7.66 2.60 6.09
CA GLN A 166 -6.29 2.67 5.58
C GLN A 166 -5.47 3.73 6.30
N THR A 167 -4.18 3.43 6.47
CA THR A 167 -3.13 4.39 6.84
C THR A 167 -1.99 4.27 5.83
N GLY A 168 -1.09 5.25 5.81
CA GLY A 168 -0.09 5.40 4.76
C GLY A 168 0.58 6.77 4.83
N ILE A 169 1.47 7.01 3.87
CA ILE A 169 2.36 8.16 3.85
C ILE A 169 2.34 8.78 2.45
N TYR A 170 2.12 10.08 2.36
CA TYR A 170 2.19 10.83 1.11
C TYR A 170 3.66 11.00 0.69
N PRO A 171 4.11 10.44 -0.44
CA PRO A 171 5.51 10.58 -0.88
C PRO A 171 5.81 11.97 -1.43
N PHE A 172 4.80 12.67 -1.95
CA PHE A 172 4.91 14.01 -2.53
C PHE A 172 3.80 14.92 -2.02
N ALA A 173 3.95 16.22 -2.24
CA ALA A 173 2.87 17.16 -2.01
C ALA A 173 1.76 16.92 -3.05
N SER A 174 0.52 16.69 -2.59
CA SER A 174 -0.62 16.46 -3.48
C SER A 174 -1.95 16.72 -2.80
N PRO A 175 -3.05 16.93 -3.56
CA PRO A 175 -4.39 16.97 -2.97
C PRO A 175 -4.72 15.68 -2.22
N GLY A 176 -5.44 15.78 -1.11
CA GLY A 176 -5.71 14.62 -0.26
C GLY A 176 -6.79 14.86 0.79
N GLY A 177 -7.62 13.85 1.03
CA GLY A 177 -8.72 13.89 2.01
C GLY A 177 -8.48 13.05 3.27
N TRP A 178 -7.26 12.54 3.48
CA TRP A 178 -6.96 11.77 4.68
C TRP A 178 -6.78 12.70 5.89
N GLN A 179 -7.07 12.16 7.08
CA GLN A 179 -6.82 12.83 8.35
C GLN A 179 -5.32 12.74 8.64
N ILE A 180 -4.62 13.87 8.64
CA ILE A 180 -3.17 13.94 8.83
C ILE A 180 -2.84 13.97 10.32
N ILE A 181 -2.19 12.90 10.79
CA ILE A 181 -1.91 12.70 12.22
C ILE A 181 -0.44 12.96 12.58
N GLY A 182 0.43 13.05 11.58
CA GLY A 182 1.85 13.35 11.74
C GLY A 182 2.58 13.44 10.41
N ARG A 183 3.90 13.63 10.47
CA ARG A 183 4.76 13.70 9.28
C ARG A 183 6.10 13.01 9.54
N THR A 184 6.60 12.28 8.54
CA THR A 184 7.98 11.77 8.52
C THR A 184 8.86 12.67 7.64
N ASP A 185 10.14 12.81 8.02
CA ASP A 185 11.14 13.49 7.20
C ASP A 185 11.86 12.50 6.24
N LEU A 186 11.51 11.21 6.26
CA LEU A 186 12.02 10.23 5.30
C LEU A 186 11.44 10.46 3.90
N ALA A 187 12.32 10.42 2.90
CA ALA A 187 11.91 10.39 1.49
C ALA A 187 11.44 8.98 1.11
N LEU A 188 10.19 8.85 0.64
CA LEU A 188 9.64 7.56 0.21
C LEU A 188 10.02 7.21 -1.23
N PHE A 189 10.39 8.20 -2.02
CA PHE A 189 10.85 8.06 -3.39
C PHE A 189 12.05 8.96 -3.65
N GLN A 190 13.09 8.38 -4.25
CA GLN A 190 14.32 9.05 -4.66
C GLN A 190 14.72 8.51 -6.03
N ALA A 191 14.59 9.33 -7.08
CA ALA A 191 14.79 8.91 -8.46
C ALA A 191 16.23 8.47 -8.78
N ASP A 192 17.19 8.91 -7.97
CA ASP A 192 18.62 8.59 -8.05
C ASP A 192 19.01 7.31 -7.31
N GLN A 193 18.06 6.63 -6.64
CA GLN A 193 18.29 5.36 -5.94
C GLN A 193 17.79 4.15 -6.73
N SER A 194 18.37 2.99 -6.43
CA SER A 194 17.96 1.71 -6.99
C SER A 194 17.77 0.68 -5.86
N PRO A 195 16.53 0.28 -5.54
CA PRO A 195 15.27 0.73 -6.15
C PRO A 195 14.92 2.17 -5.73
N PRO A 196 14.14 2.91 -6.54
CA PRO A 196 13.86 4.32 -6.29
C PRO A 196 12.81 4.55 -5.20
N THR A 197 12.12 3.50 -4.74
CA THR A 197 11.16 3.57 -3.64
C THR A 197 11.74 2.94 -2.37
N LEU A 198 11.56 3.61 -1.23
CA LEU A 198 11.98 3.11 0.08
C LEU A 198 11.25 1.80 0.42
N LEU A 199 9.93 1.80 0.21
CA LEU A 199 9.03 0.68 0.50
C LEU A 199 8.73 -0.13 -0.78
N GLN A 200 8.50 -1.42 -0.58
CA GLN A 200 8.14 -2.38 -1.62
C GLN A 200 6.97 -3.26 -1.14
N ALA A 201 6.24 -3.85 -2.08
CA ALA A 201 5.20 -4.81 -1.76
C ALA A 201 5.75 -5.97 -0.91
N GLY A 202 5.03 -6.30 0.15
CA GLY A 202 5.40 -7.28 1.15
C GLY A 202 6.21 -6.74 2.33
N ASP A 203 6.86 -5.57 2.23
CA ASP A 203 7.64 -5.03 3.35
C ASP A 203 6.76 -4.87 4.60
N SER A 204 7.38 -5.04 5.77
CA SER A 204 6.79 -4.72 7.05
C SER A 204 7.15 -3.29 7.45
N VAL A 205 6.16 -2.51 7.87
CA VAL A 205 6.34 -1.12 8.30
C VAL A 205 5.99 -1.01 9.78
N GLN A 206 6.87 -0.41 10.57
CA GLN A 206 6.58 -0.06 11.96
C GLN A 206 6.78 1.44 12.15
N PHE A 207 5.71 2.15 12.46
CA PHE A 207 5.79 3.56 12.84
C PHE A 207 6.25 3.68 14.29
N PHE A 208 7.06 4.69 14.57
CA PHE A 208 7.36 5.09 15.94
C PHE A 208 7.34 6.61 16.05
N ALA A 209 7.04 7.10 17.25
CA ALA A 209 7.03 8.54 17.52
C ALA A 209 8.48 9.03 17.70
N GLU A 210 8.94 9.84 16.76
CA GLU A 210 10.21 10.57 16.85
C GLU A 210 10.03 11.80 17.75
N SER A 211 8.90 12.51 17.59
CA SER A 211 8.47 13.57 18.49
C SER A 211 6.95 13.64 18.58
N ILE A 212 6.45 14.25 19.65
CA ILE A 212 5.03 14.43 19.91
C ILE A 212 4.78 15.88 20.33
N GLU A 213 3.86 16.57 19.66
CA GLU A 213 3.39 17.91 19.99
C GLU A 213 1.87 17.90 20.17
N LEU A 214 1.41 17.94 21.43
CA LEU A 214 0.00 17.97 21.83
C LEU A 214 -0.32 19.33 22.45
#